data_AF-A0A088RNV9-F1
#
_entry.id   AF-A0A088RNV9-F1
#
_cell.length_a   1.000
_cell.length_b   1.000
_cell.length_c   1.000
_cell.angle_alpha   90.00
_cell.angle_beta   90.00
_cell.angle_gamma   90.00
#
_symmetry.space_group_name_H-M   'P 1'
#
loop_
_entity.id
_entity.type
_entity.pdbx_description
1 polymer ?
#
loop_
_entity_poly.entity_id
_entity_poly.type
_entity_poly.pdbx_seq_one_letter_code
_entity_poly.pdbx_strand_id
1 'polypeptide(L)'
;MSINPTIGDKDVLQRRTAANPKYNGVQAVVNSGMTIQLAQYMRNNKIKTKKQPGELFQRLHIDVIAAFLNRQEPKSVLEDGGFARPMDEYGGPENALDKPAISYLLLDCREVEHYEACHIKTALHYPKIKLHHSTNPFLPGMYAYKNKENKCIVLYDLEEEAVVSLANTMVQKGIENVAIIAGGLREFAQDYADYLTAQSPVPIIPRDLRLKRRADEATQARSDARTTMSHKPKSLSSSLARSARKGTF
;
A
#
# COMPACT_ATOMS: atom_id res chain seq x y z
N MET A 1 47.16 21.13 -25.49
CA MET A 1 46.19 20.12 -25.95
C MET A 1 46.97 18.84 -26.20
N SER A 2 46.97 17.87 -25.28
CA SER A 2 47.72 16.61 -25.45
C SER A 2 46.99 15.69 -26.45
N ILE A 3 47.68 15.30 -27.50
CA ILE A 3 47.17 14.59 -28.71
C ILE A 3 47.27 13.06 -28.54
N ASN A 4 47.47 12.54 -27.33
CA ASN A 4 47.62 11.11 -27.12
C ASN A 4 46.25 10.48 -26.82
N PRO A 5 45.73 9.59 -27.70
CA PRO A 5 44.50 8.86 -27.41
C PRO A 5 44.72 8.03 -26.14
N THR A 6 43.81 8.16 -25.17
CA THR A 6 43.88 7.38 -23.93
C THR A 6 43.71 5.91 -24.27
N ILE A 7 44.71 5.10 -23.94
CA ILE A 7 44.68 3.66 -24.19
C ILE A 7 43.62 3.03 -23.28
N GLY A 8 42.65 2.34 -23.88
CA GLY A 8 41.57 1.64 -23.17
C GLY A 8 40.33 2.47 -22.84
N ASP A 9 39.20 1.78 -22.70
CA ASP A 9 37.93 2.35 -22.27
C ASP A 9 38.01 2.75 -20.78
N LYS A 10 37.75 4.02 -20.46
CA LYS A 10 37.77 4.53 -19.08
C LYS A 10 36.70 3.89 -18.18
N ASP A 11 35.63 3.38 -18.80
CA ASP A 11 34.46 2.83 -18.11
C ASP A 11 34.44 1.29 -18.08
N VAL A 12 35.57 0.62 -18.38
CA VAL A 12 35.67 -0.86 -18.35
C VAL A 12 35.22 -1.43 -17.02
N LEU A 13 35.55 -0.76 -15.91
CA LEU A 13 35.17 -1.18 -14.56
C LEU A 13 33.67 -0.99 -14.25
N GLN A 14 32.96 -0.19 -15.05
CA GLN A 14 31.51 0.01 -14.92
C GLN A 14 30.69 -0.93 -15.82
N ARG A 15 31.33 -1.66 -16.74
CA ARG A 15 30.61 -2.64 -17.56
C ARG A 15 30.10 -3.77 -16.67
N ARG A 16 28.79 -3.99 -16.73
CA ARG A 16 28.20 -5.22 -16.22
C ARG A 16 28.70 -6.39 -17.06
N THR A 17 29.20 -7.42 -16.38
CA THR A 17 29.54 -8.69 -17.02
C THR A 17 28.30 -9.28 -17.67
N ALA A 18 28.44 -9.78 -18.89
CA ALA A 18 27.35 -10.44 -19.59
C ALA A 18 26.85 -11.63 -18.76
N ALA A 19 25.56 -11.65 -18.45
CA ALA A 19 24.95 -12.76 -17.73
C ALA A 19 25.00 -14.01 -18.62
N ASN A 20 25.47 -15.13 -18.07
CA ASN A 20 25.54 -16.38 -18.81
C ASN A 20 24.10 -16.90 -19.06
N PRO A 21 23.70 -17.16 -20.32
CA PRO A 21 22.33 -17.62 -20.65
C PRO A 21 21.97 -18.93 -19.94
N LYS A 22 22.96 -19.77 -19.62
CA LYS A 22 22.78 -21.03 -18.87
C LYS A 22 22.17 -20.82 -17.48
N TYR A 23 22.39 -19.65 -16.87
CA TYR A 23 21.97 -19.35 -15.49
C TYR A 23 20.92 -18.25 -15.40
N ASN A 24 20.33 -17.81 -16.53
CA ASN A 24 19.37 -16.71 -16.54
C ASN A 24 18.09 -17.00 -15.74
N GLY A 25 17.71 -18.28 -15.63
CA GLY A 25 16.56 -18.73 -14.82
C GLY A 25 16.90 -19.12 -13.38
N VAL A 26 18.18 -19.14 -13.01
CA VAL A 26 18.60 -19.52 -11.66
C VAL A 26 18.54 -18.29 -10.77
N GLN A 27 17.41 -18.14 -10.06
CA GLN A 27 17.33 -17.17 -8.99
C GLN A 27 18.29 -17.60 -7.87
N ALA A 28 19.01 -16.64 -7.29
CA ALA A 28 19.82 -16.92 -6.11
C ALA A 28 18.88 -17.46 -5.02
N VAL A 29 19.03 -18.73 -4.67
CA VAL A 29 18.35 -19.33 -3.52
C VAL A 29 19.06 -18.81 -2.27
N VAL A 30 18.86 -17.53 -1.98
CA VAL A 30 19.13 -17.00 -0.64
C VAL A 30 18.11 -17.69 0.24
N ASN A 31 18.57 -18.44 1.24
CA ASN A 31 17.74 -19.01 2.32
C ASN A 31 17.14 -17.85 3.13
N SER A 32 16.19 -17.20 2.49
CA SER A 32 15.40 -16.12 2.99
C SER A 32 14.27 -16.77 3.73
N GLY A 33 14.57 -17.20 4.97
CA GLY A 33 13.57 -17.82 5.83
C GLY A 33 12.33 -16.91 6.01
N MET A 34 11.35 -17.42 6.75
CA MET A 34 10.06 -16.78 7.08
C MET A 34 10.14 -15.26 7.37
N THR A 35 11.28 -14.79 7.89
CA THR A 35 11.62 -13.38 8.13
C THR A 35 11.54 -12.48 6.89
N ILE A 36 12.02 -12.88 5.71
CA ILE A 36 12.03 -12.01 4.52
C ILE A 36 10.62 -11.89 3.93
N GLN A 37 9.87 -13.00 3.87
CA GLN A 37 8.48 -12.98 3.43
C GLN A 37 7.60 -12.14 4.36
N LEU A 38 7.80 -12.28 5.69
CA LEU A 38 7.12 -11.44 6.68
C LEU A 38 7.52 -9.96 6.55
N ALA A 39 8.79 -9.65 6.29
CA ALA A 39 9.25 -8.28 6.07
C ALA A 39 8.66 -7.66 4.81
N GLN A 40 8.57 -8.42 3.70
CA GLN A 40 7.88 -8.00 2.48
C GLN A 40 6.39 -7.75 2.74
N TYR A 41 5.74 -8.64 3.49
CA TYR A 41 4.34 -8.49 3.88
C TYR A 41 4.11 -7.22 4.71
N MET A 42 4.92 -7.00 5.76
CA MET A 42 4.86 -5.80 6.59
C MET A 42 5.13 -4.54 5.77
N ARG A 43 6.07 -4.58 4.82
CA ARG A 43 6.35 -3.47 3.90
C ARG A 43 5.15 -3.17 3.01
N ASN A 44 4.57 -4.20 2.38
CA ASN A 44 3.41 -4.04 1.50
C ASN A 44 2.20 -3.50 2.26
N ASN A 45 1.96 -3.97 3.48
CA ASN A 45 0.92 -3.42 4.34
C ASN A 45 1.18 -1.95 4.69
N LYS A 46 2.41 -1.57 5.04
CA LYS A 46 2.74 -0.16 5.30
C LYS A 46 2.52 0.74 4.07
N ILE A 47 2.77 0.24 2.87
CA ILE A 47 2.51 0.98 1.61
C ILE A 47 1.00 1.16 1.40
N LYS A 48 0.22 0.12 1.71
CA LYS A 48 -1.24 0.06 1.54
C LYS A 48 -2.01 0.84 2.60
N THR A 49 -1.45 0.98 3.80
CA THR A 49 -2.01 1.75 4.93
C THR A 49 -0.97 2.77 5.39
N LYS A 50 -0.96 3.95 4.75
CA LYS A 50 -0.03 5.03 5.12
C LYS A 50 -0.63 5.85 6.26
N LYS A 51 0.16 6.14 7.29
CA LYS A 51 -0.14 7.16 8.30
C LYS A 51 0.89 8.28 8.15
N GLN A 52 0.47 9.49 7.85
CA GLN A 52 1.39 10.63 7.84
C GLN A 52 1.64 11.11 9.27
N PRO A 53 2.85 11.61 9.57
CA PRO A 53 3.14 12.18 10.88
C PRO A 53 2.26 13.42 11.12
N GLY A 54 1.50 13.42 12.22
CA GLY A 54 0.58 14.51 12.59
C GLY A 54 -0.87 14.31 12.15
N GLU A 55 -1.18 13.27 11.36
CA GLU A 55 -2.56 12.91 11.01
C GLU A 55 -3.17 11.93 12.03
N LEU A 56 -4.45 12.12 12.31
CA LEU A 56 -5.21 11.29 13.26
C LEU A 56 -5.86 10.05 12.62
N PHE A 57 -5.78 9.92 11.29
CA PHE A 57 -6.45 8.89 10.50
C PHE A 57 -5.46 8.13 9.61
N GLN A 58 -5.92 7.05 8.97
CA GLN A 58 -5.13 6.27 8.01
C GLN A 58 -5.47 6.64 6.57
N ARG A 59 -4.49 6.56 5.66
CA ARG A 59 -4.70 6.67 4.22
C ARG A 59 -4.60 5.28 3.61
N LEU A 60 -5.71 4.81 3.04
CA LEU A 60 -5.80 3.53 2.35
C LEU A 60 -5.49 3.70 0.88
N HIS A 61 -4.63 2.83 0.36
CA HIS A 61 -4.41 2.73 -1.07
C HIS A 61 -5.64 2.13 -1.76
N ILE A 62 -5.88 2.58 -2.98
CA ILE A 62 -7.01 2.21 -3.84
C ILE A 62 -7.09 0.70 -4.04
N ASP A 63 -5.92 0.03 -4.21
CA ASP A 63 -5.82 -1.42 -4.32
C ASP A 63 -6.42 -2.19 -3.13
N VAL A 64 -6.40 -1.60 -1.93
CA VAL A 64 -6.97 -2.23 -0.73
C VAL A 64 -8.48 -2.30 -0.88
N ILE A 65 -9.09 -1.21 -1.37
CA ILE A 65 -10.53 -1.12 -1.59
C ILE A 65 -10.94 -2.03 -2.74
N ALA A 66 -10.19 -2.03 -3.86
CA ALA A 66 -10.45 -2.94 -4.97
C ALA A 66 -10.35 -4.42 -4.55
N ALA A 67 -9.35 -4.78 -3.75
CA ALA A 67 -9.22 -6.14 -3.20
C ALA A 67 -10.37 -6.49 -2.25
N PHE A 68 -10.88 -5.53 -1.48
CA PHE A 68 -12.05 -5.72 -0.62
C PHE A 68 -13.32 -5.95 -1.45
N LEU A 69 -13.57 -5.13 -2.48
CA LEU A 69 -14.74 -5.27 -3.35
C LEU A 69 -14.72 -6.60 -4.11
N ASN A 70 -13.56 -7.02 -4.61
CA ASN A 70 -13.37 -8.34 -5.22
C ASN A 70 -13.74 -9.52 -4.32
N ARG A 71 -13.56 -9.38 -3.00
CA ARG A 71 -13.93 -10.45 -2.04
C ARG A 71 -15.42 -10.49 -1.77
N GLN A 72 -16.11 -9.35 -1.93
CA GLN A 72 -17.54 -9.24 -1.73
C GLN A 72 -18.33 -9.73 -2.95
N GLU A 73 -17.78 -9.59 -4.16
CA GLU A 73 -18.42 -10.14 -5.35
C GLU A 73 -18.46 -11.69 -5.25
N PRO A 74 -19.64 -12.31 -5.39
CA PRO A 74 -19.75 -13.76 -5.33
C PRO A 74 -18.93 -14.35 -6.47
N LYS A 75 -18.03 -15.28 -6.16
CA LYS A 75 -17.27 -16.01 -7.17
C LYS A 75 -18.27 -16.68 -8.11
N SER A 76 -18.35 -16.22 -9.35
CA SER A 76 -19.25 -16.79 -10.34
C SER A 76 -18.88 -18.26 -10.55
N VAL A 77 -19.84 -19.13 -10.31
CA VAL A 77 -19.76 -20.54 -10.69
C VAL A 77 -19.84 -20.56 -12.21
N LEU A 78 -18.86 -21.15 -12.90
CA LEU A 78 -18.96 -21.33 -14.34
C LEU A 78 -20.16 -22.23 -14.65
N GLU A 79 -20.86 -21.97 -15.75
CA GLU A 79 -22.01 -22.78 -16.19
C GLU A 79 -21.66 -24.27 -16.34
N ASP A 80 -20.39 -24.58 -16.62
CA ASP A 80 -19.85 -25.94 -16.74
C ASP A 80 -19.58 -26.65 -15.40
N GLY A 81 -19.98 -26.06 -14.26
CA GLY A 81 -19.73 -26.62 -12.92
C GLY A 81 -18.25 -26.60 -12.51
N GLY A 82 -17.40 -25.92 -13.28
CA GLY A 82 -15.99 -25.69 -12.96
C GLY A 82 -15.78 -24.46 -12.09
N PHE A 83 -14.77 -24.49 -11.23
CA PHE A 83 -14.26 -23.28 -10.59
C PHE A 83 -13.36 -22.54 -11.60
N ALA A 84 -13.56 -21.23 -11.76
CA ALA A 84 -12.82 -20.40 -12.72
C ALA A 84 -11.31 -20.25 -12.42
N ARG A 85 -10.77 -20.91 -11.40
CA ARG A 85 -9.35 -20.87 -11.04
C ARG A 85 -8.79 -22.29 -10.95
N PRO A 86 -7.59 -22.55 -11.49
CA PRO A 86 -6.94 -23.85 -11.40
C PRO A 86 -6.70 -24.26 -9.94
N MET A 87 -6.68 -25.56 -9.69
CA MET A 87 -6.58 -26.27 -8.40
C MET A 87 -5.47 -25.81 -7.44
N ASP A 88 -4.55 -24.95 -7.88
CA ASP A 88 -3.35 -24.52 -7.15
C ASP A 88 -3.66 -23.60 -5.96
N GLU A 89 -4.89 -23.12 -5.83
CA GLU A 89 -5.39 -22.39 -4.64
C GLU A 89 -5.92 -23.31 -3.52
N TYR A 90 -5.83 -24.66 -3.63
CA TYR A 90 -6.02 -25.61 -2.50
C TYR A 90 -4.86 -25.55 -1.49
N GLY A 91 -4.40 -24.35 -1.13
CA GLY A 91 -3.77 -24.16 0.15
C GLY A 91 -4.81 -24.47 1.22
N GLY A 92 -4.62 -25.55 1.97
CA GLY A 92 -5.46 -25.90 3.11
C GLY A 92 -5.62 -24.73 4.09
N PRO A 93 -6.46 -24.88 5.13
CA PRO A 93 -6.69 -23.84 6.14
C PRO A 93 -5.39 -23.30 6.79
N GLU A 94 -4.27 -23.99 6.64
CA GLU A 94 -2.92 -23.58 7.04
C GLU A 94 -2.26 -22.47 6.19
N ASN A 95 -2.63 -22.30 4.91
CA ASN A 95 -2.17 -21.17 4.07
C ASN A 95 -3.07 -19.92 4.20
N ALA A 96 -4.26 -20.09 4.80
CA ALA A 96 -5.16 -19.03 5.20
C ALA A 96 -4.93 -18.63 6.67
N LEU A 97 -3.67 -18.64 7.13
CA LEU A 97 -3.26 -18.33 8.50
C LEU A 97 -3.93 -17.03 8.99
N ASP A 98 -5.04 -17.23 9.70
CA ASP A 98 -5.83 -16.34 10.55
C ASP A 98 -5.44 -14.86 10.50
N LYS A 99 -5.79 -14.19 9.40
CA LYS A 99 -5.96 -12.74 9.45
C LYS A 99 -7.44 -12.42 9.53
N PRO A 100 -7.87 -11.61 10.52
CA PRO A 100 -9.20 -11.05 10.46
C PRO A 100 -9.27 -10.22 9.18
N ALA A 101 -10.12 -10.65 8.24
CA ALA A 101 -10.41 -9.86 7.07
C ALA A 101 -11.02 -8.54 7.56
N ILE A 102 -10.25 -7.45 7.46
CA ILE A 102 -10.72 -6.13 7.85
C ILE A 102 -11.92 -5.82 6.95
N SER A 103 -13.07 -5.57 7.57
CA SER A 103 -14.26 -5.12 6.87
C SER A 103 -14.23 -3.60 6.74
N TYR A 104 -14.44 -3.10 5.53
CA TYR A 104 -14.46 -1.67 5.25
C TYR A 104 -15.90 -1.19 5.03
N LEU A 105 -16.27 -0.10 5.70
CA LEU A 105 -17.50 0.64 5.43
C LEU A 105 -17.14 1.87 4.61
N LEU A 106 -17.50 1.86 3.32
CA LEU A 106 -17.24 2.97 2.40
C LEU A 106 -18.32 4.05 2.56
N LEU A 107 -17.88 5.29 2.77
CA LEU A 107 -18.74 6.46 2.92
C LEU A 107 -18.39 7.54 1.90
N ASP A 108 -19.36 7.89 1.07
CA ASP A 108 -19.26 8.95 0.08
C ASP A 108 -19.62 10.29 0.70
N CYS A 109 -18.67 11.23 0.72
CA CYS A 109 -18.83 12.52 1.34
C CYS A 109 -19.28 13.64 0.38
N ARG A 110 -19.56 13.30 -0.89
CA ARG A 110 -20.02 14.26 -1.90
C ARG A 110 -21.46 14.70 -1.67
N GLU A 111 -21.94 15.60 -2.51
CA GLU A 111 -23.37 15.93 -2.62
C GLU A 111 -24.17 14.77 -3.23
N VAL A 112 -25.48 14.78 -3.00
CA VAL A 112 -26.39 13.72 -3.44
C VAL A 112 -26.36 13.55 -4.96
N GLU A 113 -26.35 14.67 -5.70
CA GLU A 113 -26.32 14.67 -7.18
C GLU A 113 -25.10 13.93 -7.73
N HIS A 114 -23.93 14.16 -7.14
CA HIS A 114 -22.69 13.49 -7.54
C HIS A 114 -22.64 12.02 -7.14
N TYR A 115 -23.29 11.66 -6.02
CA TYR A 115 -23.39 10.28 -5.57
C TYR A 115 -24.29 9.45 -6.51
N GLU A 116 -25.43 10.01 -6.89
CA GLU A 116 -26.36 9.38 -7.84
C GLU A 116 -25.74 9.24 -9.24
N ALA A 117 -24.97 10.24 -9.67
CA ALA A 117 -24.28 10.20 -10.96
C ALA A 117 -23.28 9.06 -11.07
N CYS A 118 -22.45 8.83 -10.04
CA CYS A 118 -21.49 7.72 -9.98
C CYS A 118 -20.92 7.58 -8.57
N HIS A 119 -20.92 6.37 -8.01
CA HIS A 119 -20.27 6.06 -6.73
C HIS A 119 -19.62 4.67 -6.76
N ILE A 120 -18.77 4.39 -5.76
CA ILE A 120 -18.14 3.06 -5.62
C ILE A 120 -19.23 2.06 -5.20
N LYS A 121 -19.27 0.87 -5.81
CA LYS A 121 -20.16 -0.22 -5.40
C LYS A 121 -20.07 -0.44 -3.89
N THR A 122 -21.20 -0.69 -3.23
CA THR A 122 -21.33 -0.88 -1.76
C THR A 122 -21.13 0.36 -0.87
N ALA A 123 -20.81 1.53 -1.42
CA ALA A 123 -20.64 2.75 -0.64
C ALA A 123 -21.97 3.41 -0.25
N LEU A 124 -22.02 3.94 0.97
CA LEU A 124 -23.17 4.69 1.49
C LEU A 124 -22.94 6.19 1.38
N HIS A 125 -23.97 6.94 1.03
CA HIS A 125 -23.92 8.39 1.01
C HIS A 125 -23.92 8.99 2.44
N TYR A 126 -22.94 9.83 2.73
CA TYR A 126 -22.77 10.54 3.99
C TYR A 126 -22.49 12.04 3.76
N PRO A 127 -23.50 12.91 3.84
CA PRO A 127 -23.30 14.33 3.58
C PRO A 127 -22.46 15.01 4.69
N LYS A 128 -21.53 15.89 4.28
CA LYS A 128 -20.61 16.61 5.19
C LYS A 128 -21.34 17.35 6.32
N ILE A 129 -22.50 17.93 6.02
CA ILE A 129 -23.31 18.73 6.94
C ILE A 129 -23.74 17.91 8.19
N LYS A 130 -24.04 16.62 8.02
CA LYS A 130 -24.47 15.75 9.14
C LYS A 130 -23.43 15.66 10.25
N LEU A 131 -22.14 15.80 9.92
CA LEU A 131 -21.09 15.72 10.93
C LEU A 131 -21.18 16.88 11.93
N HIS A 132 -21.66 18.04 11.51
CA HIS A 132 -21.81 19.22 12.37
C HIS A 132 -23.06 19.19 13.23
N HIS A 133 -24.00 18.28 12.97
CA HIS A 133 -25.21 18.15 13.78
C HIS A 133 -24.85 17.73 15.22
N SER A 134 -25.56 18.35 16.17
CA SER A 134 -25.47 18.04 17.60
C SER A 134 -26.18 16.74 17.97
N THR A 135 -27.26 16.40 17.24
CA THR A 135 -28.04 15.17 17.40
C THR A 135 -27.74 14.21 16.25
N ASN A 136 -27.44 12.95 16.57
CA ASN A 136 -27.19 11.84 15.63
C ASN A 136 -26.24 12.20 14.46
N PRO A 137 -24.98 12.56 14.73
CA PRO A 137 -24.02 12.92 13.67
C PRO A 137 -23.63 11.73 12.77
N PHE A 138 -23.93 10.48 13.16
CA PHE A 138 -23.45 9.29 12.47
C PHE A 138 -24.59 8.43 11.92
N LEU A 139 -24.30 7.69 10.85
CA LEU A 139 -25.21 6.69 10.28
C LEU A 139 -25.32 5.46 11.22
N PRO A 140 -26.47 4.76 11.24
CA PRO A 140 -26.62 3.50 11.99
C PRO A 140 -25.50 2.48 11.73
N GLY A 141 -25.10 2.34 10.46
CA GLY A 141 -24.00 1.45 10.05
C GLY A 141 -22.64 1.83 10.64
N MET A 142 -22.39 3.12 10.91
CA MET A 142 -21.13 3.57 11.51
C MET A 142 -21.01 3.14 12.97
N TYR A 143 -22.10 3.11 13.73
CA TYR A 143 -22.07 2.62 15.12
C TYR A 143 -21.67 1.14 15.19
N ALA A 144 -22.05 0.33 14.19
CA ALA A 144 -21.66 -1.08 14.12
C ALA A 144 -20.16 -1.28 13.84
N TYR A 145 -19.50 -0.26 13.27
CA TYR A 145 -18.09 -0.26 12.90
C TYR A 145 -17.21 0.51 13.88
N LYS A 146 -17.75 1.44 14.67
CA LYS A 146 -17.00 2.32 15.59
C LYS A 146 -16.03 1.54 16.50
N ASN A 147 -14.76 1.96 16.50
CA ASN A 147 -13.67 1.51 17.39
C ASN A 147 -13.50 -0.02 17.52
N LYS A 148 -13.75 -0.76 16.43
CA LYS A 148 -13.51 -2.21 16.36
C LYS A 148 -12.26 -2.51 15.55
N GLU A 149 -11.42 -3.43 16.01
CA GLU A 149 -10.10 -3.71 15.42
C GLU A 149 -10.17 -4.30 14.00
N ASN A 150 -11.24 -5.03 13.68
CA ASN A 150 -11.44 -5.69 12.39
C ASN A 150 -12.39 -4.92 11.45
N LYS A 151 -12.71 -3.67 11.79
CA LYS A 151 -13.68 -2.85 11.07
C LYS A 151 -13.13 -1.45 10.92
N CYS A 152 -13.18 -0.91 9.71
CA CYS A 152 -12.70 0.44 9.44
C CYS A 152 -13.75 1.23 8.66
N ILE A 153 -13.93 2.49 9.03
CA ILE A 153 -14.80 3.42 8.32
C ILE A 153 -13.92 4.21 7.35
N VAL A 154 -14.21 4.09 6.05
CA VAL A 154 -13.41 4.69 4.98
C VAL A 154 -14.21 5.81 4.35
N LEU A 155 -13.68 7.03 4.43
CA LEU A 155 -14.27 8.23 3.85
C LEU A 155 -13.61 8.51 2.49
N TYR A 156 -14.41 8.94 1.52
CA TYR A 156 -13.89 9.44 0.26
C TYR A 156 -14.76 10.56 -0.32
N ASP A 157 -14.15 11.34 -1.20
CA ASP A 157 -14.75 12.41 -2.01
C ASP A 157 -14.05 12.36 -3.38
N LEU A 158 -14.33 13.29 -4.29
CA LEU A 158 -13.64 13.42 -5.58
C LEU A 158 -12.15 13.69 -5.38
N GLU A 159 -11.84 14.59 -4.44
CA GLU A 159 -10.49 14.95 -4.01
C GLU A 159 -10.25 14.63 -2.54
N GLU A 160 -9.02 14.28 -2.20
CA GLU A 160 -8.66 13.83 -0.86
C GLU A 160 -8.70 14.98 0.18
N GLU A 161 -8.40 16.22 -0.22
CA GLU A 161 -8.30 17.38 0.68
C GLU A 161 -9.61 17.66 1.43
N ALA A 162 -10.74 17.55 0.74
CA ALA A 162 -12.07 17.76 1.32
C ALA A 162 -12.37 16.76 2.45
N VAL A 163 -11.81 15.55 2.37
CA VAL A 163 -12.04 14.46 3.33
C VAL A 163 -11.13 14.61 4.55
N VAL A 164 -9.93 15.18 4.41
CA VAL A 164 -8.98 15.35 5.52
C VAL A 164 -9.59 16.12 6.69
N SER A 165 -10.25 17.24 6.40
CA SER A 165 -10.93 18.04 7.42
C SER A 165 -12.04 17.24 8.11
N LEU A 166 -12.86 16.55 7.31
CA LEU A 166 -13.96 15.71 7.80
C LEU A 166 -13.46 14.56 8.69
N ALA A 167 -12.37 13.90 8.30
CA ALA A 167 -11.75 12.81 9.04
C ALA A 167 -11.25 13.29 10.41
N ASN A 168 -10.62 14.47 10.49
CA ASN A 168 -10.20 15.06 11.75
C ASN A 168 -11.39 15.33 12.68
N THR A 169 -12.48 15.90 12.16
CA THR A 169 -13.70 16.12 12.93
C THR A 169 -14.34 14.80 13.38
N MET A 170 -14.30 13.74 12.57
CA MET A 170 -14.78 12.41 12.98
C MET A 170 -13.95 11.84 14.13
N VAL A 171 -12.62 11.99 14.10
CA VAL A 171 -11.75 11.55 15.20
C VAL A 171 -12.00 12.35 16.47
N GLN A 172 -12.17 13.67 16.38
CA GLN A 172 -12.52 14.51 17.53
C GLN A 172 -13.85 14.11 18.17
N LYS A 173 -14.80 13.57 17.39
CA LYS A 173 -16.06 13.02 17.91
C LYS A 173 -15.95 11.59 18.47
N GLY A 174 -14.74 11.04 18.56
CA GLY A 174 -14.43 9.78 19.22
C GLY A 174 -14.51 8.53 18.35
N ILE A 175 -14.35 8.67 17.03
CA ILE A 175 -14.16 7.52 16.11
C ILE A 175 -12.68 7.44 15.73
N GLU A 176 -11.96 6.44 16.22
CA GLU A 176 -10.51 6.31 15.99
C GLU A 176 -10.18 5.46 14.75
N ASN A 177 -11.10 4.59 14.33
CA ASN A 177 -10.92 3.68 13.21
C ASN A 177 -11.31 4.29 11.85
N VAL A 178 -10.95 5.56 11.67
CA VAL A 178 -11.20 6.33 10.44
C VAL A 178 -10.04 6.15 9.48
N ALA A 179 -10.38 5.91 8.22
CA ALA A 179 -9.45 5.97 7.11
C ALA A 179 -10.01 6.77 5.94
N ILE A 180 -9.13 7.22 5.06
CA ILE A 180 -9.48 7.93 3.82
C ILE A 180 -8.88 7.22 2.62
N ILE A 181 -9.49 7.36 1.45
CA ILE A 181 -8.91 6.83 0.20
C ILE A 181 -7.84 7.79 -0.31
N ALA A 182 -6.60 7.31 -0.40
CA ALA A 182 -5.50 8.06 -1.00
C ALA A 182 -5.81 8.37 -2.46
N GLY A 183 -5.71 9.65 -2.86
CA GLY A 183 -6.01 10.09 -4.23
C GLY A 183 -7.50 10.26 -4.56
N GLY A 184 -8.41 9.94 -3.63
CA GLY A 184 -9.85 10.13 -3.77
C GLY A 184 -10.50 9.26 -4.85
N LEU A 185 -11.74 9.60 -5.21
CA LEU A 185 -12.48 8.89 -6.26
C LEU A 185 -11.86 9.07 -7.65
N ARG A 186 -11.20 10.21 -7.90
CA ARG A 186 -10.52 10.49 -9.18
C ARG A 186 -9.49 9.42 -9.51
N GLU A 187 -8.62 9.11 -8.56
CA GLU A 187 -7.57 8.11 -8.79
C GLU A 187 -8.17 6.69 -8.87
N PHE A 188 -9.21 6.41 -8.07
CA PHE A 188 -9.94 5.14 -8.09
C PHE A 188 -10.61 4.88 -9.45
N ALA A 189 -11.29 5.89 -10.00
CA ALA A 189 -12.01 5.77 -11.28
C ALA A 189 -11.08 5.52 -12.48
N GLN A 190 -9.81 5.94 -12.39
CA GLN A 190 -8.83 5.70 -13.45
C GLN A 190 -8.32 4.26 -13.48
N ASP A 191 -8.09 3.65 -12.31
CA ASP A 191 -7.51 2.31 -12.22
C ASP A 191 -8.58 1.21 -12.14
N TYR A 192 -9.75 1.53 -11.57
CA TYR A 192 -10.77 0.57 -11.15
C TYR A 192 -12.19 1.01 -11.54
N ALA A 193 -12.39 1.32 -12.82
CA ALA A 193 -13.67 1.76 -13.35
C ALA A 193 -14.80 0.70 -13.17
N ASP A 194 -14.47 -0.59 -13.20
CA ASP A 194 -15.43 -1.70 -13.12
C ASP A 194 -16.18 -1.79 -11.77
N TYR A 195 -15.62 -1.16 -10.73
CA TYR A 195 -16.23 -1.13 -9.39
C TYR A 195 -17.07 0.12 -9.15
N LEU A 196 -17.27 0.95 -10.16
CA LEU A 196 -18.20 2.07 -10.13
C LEU A 196 -19.60 1.61 -10.54
N THR A 197 -20.62 2.25 -10.01
CA THR A 197 -22.02 1.97 -10.37
C THR A 197 -22.41 2.54 -11.73
N ALA A 198 -21.77 3.63 -12.15
CA ALA A 198 -22.04 4.33 -13.40
C ALA A 198 -20.73 4.82 -14.04
N GLN A 199 -20.85 5.49 -15.20
CA GLN A 199 -19.68 5.98 -15.93
C GLN A 199 -18.81 6.91 -15.08
N SER A 200 -17.50 6.80 -15.27
CA SER A 200 -16.52 7.55 -14.49
C SER A 200 -16.74 9.06 -14.65
N PRO A 201 -16.85 9.83 -13.55
CA PRO A 201 -17.08 11.28 -13.62
C PRO A 201 -15.85 12.04 -14.12
N VAL A 202 -14.68 11.41 -14.10
CA VAL A 202 -13.41 11.99 -14.55
C VAL A 202 -12.93 11.22 -15.79
N PRO A 203 -12.45 11.91 -16.84
CA PRO A 203 -11.87 11.23 -18.00
C PRO A 203 -10.67 10.36 -17.59
N ILE A 204 -10.63 9.14 -18.13
CA ILE A 204 -9.53 8.19 -17.88
C ILE A 204 -8.32 8.67 -18.68
N ILE A 205 -7.28 9.12 -17.97
CA ILE A 205 -6.02 9.54 -18.57
C ILE A 205 -5.05 8.35 -18.52
N PRO A 206 -4.43 7.96 -19.66
CA PRO A 206 -3.45 6.89 -19.65
C PRO A 206 -2.24 7.28 -18.81
N ARG A 207 -1.95 6.50 -17.76
CA ARG A 207 -0.77 6.71 -16.91
C ARG A 207 0.47 6.15 -17.59
N ASP A 208 1.56 6.91 -17.58
CA ASP A 208 2.86 6.37 -17.99
C ASP A 208 3.45 5.51 -16.86
N LEU A 209 3.21 4.20 -16.96
CA LEU A 209 3.65 3.20 -15.99
C LEU A 209 5.18 3.21 -15.79
N ARG A 210 5.95 3.61 -16.81
CA ARG A 210 7.42 3.67 -16.71
C ARG A 210 7.85 4.74 -15.71
N LEU A 211 7.23 5.91 -15.76
CA LEU A 211 7.52 6.99 -14.81
C LEU A 211 7.07 6.64 -13.39
N LYS A 212 5.87 6.06 -13.25
CA LYS A 212 5.36 5.60 -11.93
C LYS A 212 6.33 4.60 -11.30
N ARG A 213 6.74 3.58 -12.05
CA ARG A 213 7.72 2.57 -11.58
C ARG A 213 9.05 3.20 -11.19
N ARG A 214 9.59 4.13 -11.99
CA ARG A 214 10.84 4.84 -11.66
C ARG A 214 10.71 5.68 -10.38
N ALA A 215 9.56 6.33 -10.16
CA ALA A 215 9.30 7.09 -8.94
C ALA A 215 9.17 6.17 -7.71
N ASP A 216 8.51 5.04 -7.85
CA ASP A 216 8.40 4.02 -6.80
C ASP A 216 9.77 3.41 -6.47
N GLU A 217 10.56 3.05 -7.48
CA GLU A 217 11.94 2.56 -7.31
C GLU A 217 12.82 3.62 -6.60
N ALA A 218 12.68 4.91 -6.94
CA ALA A 218 13.42 5.99 -6.31
C ALA A 218 13.01 6.24 -4.84
N THR A 219 11.71 6.19 -4.54
CA THR A 219 11.21 6.31 -3.15
C THR A 219 11.60 5.09 -2.33
N GLN A 220 11.57 3.89 -2.92
CA GLN A 220 12.04 2.66 -2.31
C GLN A 220 13.53 2.73 -1.98
N ALA A 221 14.37 3.15 -2.93
CA ALA A 221 15.81 3.33 -2.71
C ALA A 221 16.12 4.32 -1.57
N ARG A 222 15.36 5.43 -1.46
CA ARG A 222 15.48 6.38 -0.35
C ARG A 222 15.10 5.76 0.99
N SER A 223 14.04 4.96 1.02
CA SER A 223 13.60 4.29 2.25
C SER A 223 14.61 3.24 2.73
N ASP A 224 15.17 2.46 1.80
CA ASP A 224 16.15 1.43 2.10
C ASP A 224 17.47 2.06 2.59
N ALA A 225 17.94 3.13 1.96
CA ALA A 225 19.10 3.90 2.41
C ALA A 225 18.93 4.48 3.82
N ARG A 226 17.71 4.89 4.20
CA ARG A 226 17.43 5.38 5.56
C ARG A 226 17.51 4.26 6.61
N THR A 227 17.12 3.03 6.25
CA THR A 227 17.19 1.88 7.16
C THR A 227 18.62 1.35 7.35
N THR A 228 19.47 1.40 6.33
CA THR A 228 20.88 0.94 6.43
C THR A 228 21.74 1.88 7.28
N MET A 229 21.44 3.18 7.31
CA MET A 229 22.12 4.16 8.18
C MET A 229 21.75 4.04 9.67
N SER A 230 20.64 3.36 10.00
CA SER A 230 20.19 3.16 11.39
C SER A 230 20.86 1.95 12.07
N HIS A 231 21.37 0.99 11.31
CA HIS A 231 22.13 -0.13 11.84
C HIS A 231 23.60 0.28 11.95
N LYS A 232 24.00 0.92 13.07
CA LYS A 232 25.40 0.79 13.50
C LYS A 232 25.62 -0.70 13.74
N PRO A 233 26.49 -1.40 12.98
CA PRO A 233 26.85 -2.75 13.36
C PRO A 233 27.41 -2.66 14.78
N LYS A 234 26.84 -3.41 15.74
CA LYS A 234 27.51 -3.64 17.02
C LYS A 234 28.86 -4.24 16.63
N SER A 235 29.92 -3.47 16.82
CA SER A 235 31.27 -3.86 16.45
C SER A 235 31.54 -5.23 17.06
N LEU A 236 31.84 -6.20 16.20
CA LEU A 236 32.50 -7.42 16.61
C LEU A 236 33.84 -6.96 17.24
N SER A 237 33.87 -6.98 18.56
CA SER A 237 35.04 -7.18 19.42
C SER A 237 36.40 -7.05 18.70
N SER A 238 37.04 -5.88 18.82
CA SER A 238 38.43 -5.64 18.43
C SER A 238 39.41 -6.28 19.43
N SER A 239 39.29 -7.59 19.66
CA SER A 239 40.08 -8.34 20.65
C SER A 239 41.42 -8.87 20.10
N LEU A 240 42.00 -8.23 19.08
CA LEU A 240 43.25 -8.68 18.45
C LEU A 240 44.40 -7.65 18.46
N ALA A 241 44.30 -6.60 19.29
CA ALA A 241 45.37 -5.63 19.46
C ALA A 241 45.71 -5.40 20.94
N ARG A 242 46.34 -6.40 21.58
CA ARG A 242 47.25 -6.14 22.71
C ARG A 242 48.66 -6.53 22.27
N SER A 243 49.44 -5.52 21.88
CA SER A 243 50.89 -5.66 21.80
C SER A 243 51.42 -5.78 23.23
N ALA A 244 51.99 -6.95 23.56
CA ALA A 244 52.68 -7.16 24.81
C ALA A 244 53.96 -6.32 24.81
N ARG A 245 53.94 -5.17 25.50
CA ARG A 245 55.17 -4.49 25.90
C ARG A 245 55.82 -5.34 27.01
N LYS A 246 56.96 -5.95 26.69
CA LYS A 246 57.90 -6.48 27.69
C LYS A 246 58.33 -5.31 28.59
N GLY A 247 58.11 -5.45 29.89
CA GLY A 247 58.68 -4.56 30.88
C GLY A 247 60.20 -4.71 30.91
N THR A 248 60.89 -3.60 30.90
CA THR A 248 62.26 -3.48 31.40
C THR A 248 62.18 -3.11 32.87
N PHE A 249 62.53 -4.05 33.74
CA PHE A 249 63.36 -3.95 34.95
C PHE A 249 63.25 -5.28 35.70
#